data_AF-A0A9E2UYA6-F1
#
_entry.id   AF-A0A9E2UYA6-F1
#
_cell.length_a   1.000
_cell.length_b   1.000
_cell.length_c   1.000
_cell.angle_alpha   90.00
_cell.angle_beta   90.00
_cell.angle_gamma   90.00
#
_symmetry.space_group_name_H-M   'P 1'
#
loop_
_entity.id
_entity.type
_entity.pdbx_description
1 polymer ?
#
loop_
_entity_poly.entity_id
_entity_poly.type
_entity_poly.pdbx_seq_one_letter_code
_entity_poly.pdbx_strand_id
1 'polypeptide(L)'
;MSADYKNLACKGLKGTCWYTKTLALNMMRRGLILGRYTLACWQKQKADKAMRRLGEEFFQTLEQGETNPMVVSAVSDAVNRAKDLKAVKDKNYQAVAAIRDKIRAAWVKEPAPVPAVATPPAPAPEPPPPPAEPTEAAEKPEEPAAQ
;
A
#
# COMPACT_ATOMS: atom_id res chain seq x y z
N MET A 1 -42.43 -10.55 9.65
CA MET A 1 -41.20 -10.30 8.86
C MET A 1 -40.67 -11.62 8.33
N SER A 2 -40.61 -11.78 7.00
CA SER A 2 -40.22 -13.04 6.33
C SER A 2 -38.77 -13.45 6.67
N ALA A 3 -38.54 -14.75 6.79
CA ALA A 3 -37.23 -15.36 7.04
C ALA A 3 -36.19 -15.02 5.95
N ASP A 4 -36.63 -14.67 4.74
CA ASP A 4 -35.76 -14.28 3.63
C ASP A 4 -35.07 -12.94 3.89
N TYR A 5 -35.80 -11.98 4.46
CA TYR A 5 -35.23 -10.68 4.85
C TYR A 5 -34.20 -10.82 5.98
N LYS A 6 -34.42 -11.75 6.93
CA LYS A 6 -33.45 -12.03 8.00
C LYS A 6 -32.16 -12.66 7.45
N ASN A 7 -32.27 -13.58 6.49
CA ASN A 7 -31.12 -14.20 5.84
C ASN A 7 -30.34 -13.22 4.95
N LEU A 8 -31.03 -12.35 4.21
CA LEU A 8 -30.41 -11.32 3.39
C LEU A 8 -29.65 -10.29 4.25
N ALA A 9 -30.27 -9.84 5.35
CA ALA A 9 -29.64 -8.94 6.31
C ALA A 9 -28.42 -9.59 6.99
N CYS A 10 -28.51 -10.87 7.39
CA CYS A 10 -27.37 -11.60 7.95
C CYS A 10 -26.22 -11.78 6.94
N LYS A 11 -26.51 -12.04 5.67
CA LYS A 11 -25.50 -12.13 4.61
C LYS A 11 -24.81 -10.78 4.37
N GLY A 12 -25.58 -9.70 4.27
CA GLY A 12 -25.05 -8.34 4.16
C GLY A 12 -24.16 -7.97 5.35
N LEU A 13 -24.64 -8.23 6.57
CA LEU A 13 -23.88 -7.96 7.81
C LEU A 13 -22.57 -8.76 7.86
N LYS A 14 -22.59 -10.05 7.48
CA LYS A 14 -21.39 -10.88 7.42
C LYS A 14 -20.39 -10.36 6.39
N GLY A 15 -20.85 -9.98 5.20
CA GLY A 15 -20.01 -9.40 4.15
C GLY A 15 -19.35 -8.09 4.59
N THR A 16 -20.13 -7.16 5.15
CA THR A 16 -19.63 -5.87 5.65
C THR A 16 -18.67 -6.06 6.83
N CYS A 17 -18.94 -7.01 7.72
CA CYS A 17 -18.03 -7.37 8.82
C CYS A 17 -16.70 -7.94 8.31
N TRP A 18 -16.73 -8.78 7.28
CA TRP A 18 -15.51 -9.33 6.67
C TRP A 18 -14.70 -8.25 5.96
N TYR A 19 -15.35 -7.39 5.18
CA TYR A 19 -14.72 -6.28 4.48
C TYR A 19 -14.06 -5.28 5.44
N THR A 20 -14.76 -4.87 6.51
CA THR A 20 -14.22 -3.95 7.51
C THR A 20 -13.04 -4.55 8.26
N LYS A 21 -13.07 -5.85 8.59
CA LYS A 21 -11.92 -6.57 9.16
C LYS A 21 -10.71 -6.57 8.24
N THR A 22 -10.89 -6.89 6.96
CA THR A 22 -9.81 -6.93 5.97
C THR A 22 -9.22 -5.53 5.72
N LEU A 23 -10.07 -4.50 5.67
CA LEU A 23 -9.65 -3.11 5.52
C LEU A 23 -8.83 -2.65 6.74
N ALA A 24 -9.32 -2.92 7.95
CA ALA A 24 -8.63 -2.56 9.20
C ALA A 24 -7.26 -3.24 9.30
N LEU A 25 -7.17 -4.54 8.96
CA LEU A 25 -5.90 -5.27 8.95
C LEU A 25 -4.92 -4.71 7.92
N ASN A 26 -5.39 -4.35 6.73
CA ASN A 26 -4.55 -3.74 5.70
C ASN A 26 -4.04 -2.36 6.12
N MET A 27 -4.90 -1.52 6.71
CA MET A 27 -4.51 -0.20 7.20
C MET A 27 -3.54 -0.31 8.37
N MET A 28 -3.73 -1.25 9.28
CA MET A 28 -2.79 -1.51 10.38
C MET A 28 -1.42 -1.94 9.84
N ARG A 29 -1.37 -2.84 8.85
CA ARG A 29 -0.11 -3.26 8.20
C ARG A 29 0.61 -2.08 7.54
N ARG A 30 -0.10 -1.28 6.74
CA ARG A 30 0.46 -0.09 6.08
C ARG A 30 0.91 0.95 7.10
N GLY A 31 0.13 1.19 8.15
CA GLY A 31 0.46 2.11 9.23
C GLY A 31 1.72 1.70 10.01
N LEU A 32 1.87 0.41 10.34
CA LEU A 32 3.06 -0.10 11.03
C LEU A 32 4.34 0.04 10.18
N ILE A 33 4.25 -0.25 8.88
CA ILE A 33 5.37 -0.09 7.95
C ILE A 33 5.71 1.40 7.83
N LEU A 34 4.70 2.25 7.58
CA LEU A 34 4.92 3.68 7.38
C LEU A 34 5.48 4.33 8.64
N GLY A 35 4.95 4.02 9.82
CA GLY A 35 5.46 4.51 11.10
C GLY A 35 6.91 4.10 11.36
N ARG A 36 7.30 2.86 11.05
CA ARG A 36 8.70 2.41 11.17
C ARG A 36 9.62 3.11 10.17
N TYR A 37 9.15 3.37 8.94
CA TYR A 37 9.90 4.12 7.95
C TYR A 37 10.09 5.58 8.34
N THR A 38 9.05 6.25 8.84
CA THR A 38 9.16 7.64 9.30
C THR A 38 10.10 7.76 10.48
N LEU A 39 10.08 6.80 11.42
CA LEU A 39 11.05 6.68 12.50
C LEU A 39 12.48 6.51 11.99
N ALA A 40 12.70 5.64 10.99
CA ALA A 40 14.02 5.44 10.40
C ALA A 40 14.53 6.71 9.68
N CYS A 41 13.66 7.43 8.96
CA CYS A 41 13.99 8.70 8.32
C CYS A 41 14.36 9.77 9.36
N TRP A 42 13.59 9.87 10.44
CA TRP A 42 13.88 10.81 11.53
C TRP A 42 15.21 10.49 12.22
N GLN A 43 15.48 9.21 12.48
CA GLN A 43 16.75 8.75 13.04
C GLN A 43 17.93 9.02 12.11
N LYS A 44 17.76 8.86 10.78
CA LYS A 44 18.77 9.22 9.79
C LYS A 44 19.09 10.71 9.86
N GLN A 45 18.09 11.57 9.86
CA GLN A 45 18.28 13.02 9.95
C GLN A 45 18.98 13.42 11.26
N LYS A 46 18.62 12.77 12.37
CA LYS A 46 19.28 12.96 13.67
C LYS A 46 20.74 12.51 13.66
N ALA A 47 21.04 11.36 13.05
CA ALA A 47 22.40 10.85 12.91
C ALA A 47 23.26 11.76 12.01
N ASP A 48 22.72 12.23 10.88
CA ASP A 48 23.41 13.15 9.98
C ASP A 48 23.74 14.47 10.68
N LYS A 49 22.84 14.98 11.53
CA LYS A 49 23.10 16.18 12.34
C LYS A 49 24.14 15.94 13.42
N ALA A 50 24.12 14.77 14.06
CA ALA A 50 25.14 14.39 15.04
C ALA A 50 26.52 14.24 14.40
N MET A 51 26.61 13.64 13.21
CA MET A 51 27.85 13.51 12.43
C MET A 51 28.44 14.86 12.03
N ARG A 52 27.60 15.84 11.64
CA ARG A 52 28.07 17.20 11.32
C ARG A 52 28.71 17.88 12.53
N ARG A 53 28.04 17.84 13.68
CA ARG A 53 28.55 18.41 14.94
C ARG A 53 29.82 17.72 15.41
N LEU A 54 29.86 16.40 15.29
CA LEU A 54 31.05 15.62 15.57
C LEU A 54 32.21 16.06 14.68
N GLY A 55 31.97 16.28 13.38
CA GLY A 55 32.99 16.85 12.48
C GLY A 55 33.52 18.19 12.97
N GLU A 56 32.63 19.11 13.35
CA GLU A 56 33.00 20.43 13.89
C GLU A 56 33.85 20.31 15.18
N GLU A 57 33.43 19.46 16.13
CA GLU A 57 34.18 19.20 17.37
C GLU A 57 35.56 18.58 17.05
N PHE A 58 35.62 17.56 16.19
CA PHE A 58 36.88 16.95 15.74
C PHE A 58 37.84 17.97 15.12
N PHE A 59 37.35 18.87 14.26
CA PHE A 59 38.18 19.91 13.64
C PHE A 59 38.66 20.93 14.66
N GLN A 60 37.79 21.35 15.58
CA GLN A 60 38.15 22.29 16.65
C GLN A 60 39.22 21.71 17.58
N THR A 61 39.15 20.41 17.88
CA THR A 61 40.15 19.69 18.68
C THR A 61 41.50 19.61 17.95
N LEU A 62 41.49 19.37 16.64
CA LEU A 62 42.71 19.36 15.82
C LEU A 62 43.36 20.75 15.73
N GLU A 63 42.57 21.81 15.62
CA GLU A 63 43.06 23.20 15.63
C GLU A 63 43.73 23.58 16.97
N GLN A 64 43.30 22.98 18.08
CA GLN A 64 43.91 23.16 19.41
C GLN A 64 45.26 22.43 19.57
N GLY A 65 45.71 21.70 18.55
CA GLY A 65 47.01 21.02 18.53
C GLY A 65 47.03 19.66 19.22
N GLU A 66 45.87 19.08 19.51
CA GLU A 66 45.78 17.72 20.04
C GLU A 66 46.12 16.68 18.95
N THR A 67 47.13 15.86 19.20
CA THR A 67 47.67 14.91 18.23
C THR A 67 46.76 13.70 17.97
N ASN A 68 45.73 13.49 18.80
CA ASN A 68 44.70 12.46 18.58
C ASN A 68 43.32 12.88 19.15
N PRO A 69 42.42 13.45 18.32
CA PRO A 69 41.11 13.95 18.76
C PRO A 69 40.15 12.85 19.21
N MET A 70 40.44 11.57 18.93
CA MET A 70 39.65 10.44 19.43
C MET A 70 39.83 10.17 20.93
N VAL A 71 40.88 10.71 21.54
CA VAL A 71 41.17 10.54 22.98
C VAL A 71 40.33 11.52 23.81
N VAL A 72 39.81 12.57 23.18
CA VAL A 72 38.88 13.51 23.82
C VAL A 72 37.57 12.79 24.09
N SER A 73 37.19 12.73 25.36
CA SER A 73 35.98 12.04 25.82
C SER A 73 34.73 12.50 25.06
N ALA A 74 34.59 13.81 24.82
CA ALA A 74 33.47 14.38 24.08
C ALA A 74 33.33 13.81 22.65
N VAL A 75 34.46 13.73 21.94
CA VAL A 75 34.52 13.21 20.57
C VAL A 75 34.24 11.71 20.55
N SER A 76 34.80 10.95 21.50
CA SER A 76 34.55 9.52 21.66
C SER A 76 33.08 9.20 21.99
N ASP A 77 32.45 10.01 22.85
CA ASP A 77 31.04 9.89 23.21
C ASP A 77 30.13 10.21 22.03
N ALA A 78 30.48 11.23 21.23
CA ALA A 78 29.76 11.57 20.02
C ALA A 78 29.82 10.44 18.98
N VAL A 79 30.97 9.78 18.83
CA VAL A 79 31.13 8.59 17.96
C VAL A 79 30.24 7.44 18.45
N ASN A 80 30.22 7.18 19.77
CA ASN A 80 29.38 6.11 20.34
C ASN A 80 27.89 6.39 20.14
N ARG A 81 27.43 7.63 20.36
CA ARG A 81 26.05 8.05 20.08
C ARG A 81 25.69 7.89 18.59
N ALA A 82 26.62 8.16 17.67
CA ALA A 82 26.41 7.95 16.25
C ALA A 82 26.27 6.46 15.89
N LYS A 83 27.09 5.58 16.50
CA LYS A 83 26.98 4.13 16.34
C LYS A 83 25.64 3.61 16.86
N ASP A 84 25.20 4.09 18.03
CA ASP A 84 23.91 3.70 18.62
C ASP A 84 22.74 4.10 17.71
N LEU A 85 22.74 5.32 17.17
CA LEU A 85 21.71 5.78 16.24
C LEU A 85 21.65 4.92 14.97
N LYS A 86 22.81 4.49 14.45
CA LYS A 86 22.88 3.57 13.31
C LYS A 86 22.30 2.20 13.66
N ALA A 87 22.67 1.64 14.81
CA ALA A 87 22.16 0.36 15.27
C ALA A 87 20.64 0.36 15.47
N VAL A 88 20.07 1.44 16.02
CA VAL A 88 18.62 1.58 16.17
C VAL A 88 17.92 1.68 14.81
N LYS A 89 18.48 2.43 13.86
CA LYS A 89 17.95 2.52 12.49
C LYS A 89 17.95 1.14 11.81
N ASP A 90 19.03 0.38 11.94
CA ASP A 90 19.14 -0.94 11.33
C ASP A 90 18.16 -1.95 11.96
N LYS A 91 17.95 -1.91 13.28
CA LYS A 91 16.89 -2.68 13.96
C LYS A 91 15.50 -2.35 13.42
N ASN A 92 15.21 -1.07 13.14
CA ASN A 92 13.94 -0.65 12.55
C ASN A 92 13.74 -1.24 11.14
N TYR A 93 14.78 -1.24 10.30
CA TYR A 93 14.73 -1.87 8.97
C TYR A 93 14.56 -3.39 9.06
N GLN A 94 15.28 -4.05 9.96
CA GLN A 94 15.10 -5.50 10.22
C GLN A 94 13.68 -5.82 10.68
N ALA A 95 13.10 -5.00 11.55
CA ALA A 95 11.71 -5.18 12.00
C ALA A 95 10.71 -5.01 10.84
N VAL A 96 10.95 -4.09 9.90
CA VAL A 96 10.14 -3.96 8.68
C VAL A 96 10.27 -5.17 7.78
N ALA A 97 11.49 -5.69 7.60
CA ALA A 97 11.73 -6.92 6.83
C ALA A 97 10.99 -8.11 7.46
N ALA A 98 11.09 -8.28 8.78
CA ALA A 98 10.38 -9.33 9.51
C ALA A 98 8.84 -9.20 9.40
N ILE A 99 8.30 -7.97 9.39
CA ILE A 99 6.86 -7.75 9.14
C ILE A 99 6.50 -8.17 7.71
N ARG A 100 7.32 -7.81 6.70
CA ARG A 100 7.08 -8.23 5.31
C ARG A 100 7.12 -9.74 5.14
N ASP A 101 8.05 -10.42 5.80
CA ASP A 101 8.15 -11.88 5.73
C ASP A 101 6.99 -12.57 6.45
N LYS A 102 6.54 -12.04 7.60
CA LYS A 102 5.31 -12.51 8.26
C LYS A 102 4.07 -12.33 7.40
N ILE A 103 3.97 -11.21 6.68
CA ILE A 103 2.88 -10.96 5.72
C ILE A 103 2.95 -11.99 4.58
N ARG A 104 4.12 -12.21 3.99
CA ARG A 104 4.31 -13.21 2.92
C ARG A 104 3.92 -14.61 3.39
N ALA A 105 4.37 -15.01 4.58
CA ALA A 105 4.05 -16.32 5.17
C ALA A 105 2.54 -16.48 5.50
N ALA A 106 1.88 -15.42 5.94
CA ALA A 106 0.43 -15.43 6.18
C ALA A 106 -0.36 -15.52 4.86
N TRP A 107 0.10 -14.84 3.80
CA TRP A 107 -0.57 -14.83 2.51
C TRP A 107 -0.53 -16.19 1.80
N VAL A 108 0.54 -16.97 2.01
CA VAL A 108 0.65 -18.36 1.51
C VAL A 108 -0.34 -19.31 2.19
N LYS A 109 -0.85 -18.97 3.38
CA LYS A 109 -1.82 -19.78 4.14
C LYS A 109 -3.28 -19.38 3.93
N GLU A 110 -3.55 -18.25 3.30
CA GLU A 110 -4.91 -17.74 3.12
C GLU A 110 -5.48 -18.31 1.81
N PRO A 111 -6.53 -19.16 1.83
CA PRO A 111 -7.18 -19.57 0.60
C PRO A 111 -7.70 -18.33 -0.10
N ALA A 112 -7.42 -18.21 -1.41
CA ALA A 112 -7.92 -17.12 -2.22
C ALA A 112 -9.41 -16.91 -1.94
N PRO A 113 -9.88 -15.66 -1.74
CA PRO A 113 -11.31 -15.42 -1.64
C PRO A 113 -11.94 -15.98 -2.90
N VAL A 114 -12.78 -17.00 -2.73
CA VAL A 114 -13.49 -17.66 -3.82
C VAL A 114 -14.15 -16.54 -4.61
N PRO A 115 -13.83 -16.35 -5.90
CA PRO A 115 -14.50 -15.32 -6.68
C PRO A 115 -15.99 -15.67 -6.61
N ALA A 116 -16.78 -14.75 -6.05
CA ALA A 116 -18.22 -14.79 -6.21
C ALA A 116 -18.47 -14.97 -7.70
N VAL A 117 -19.14 -16.07 -8.05
CA VAL A 117 -19.52 -16.49 -9.39
C VAL A 117 -19.63 -15.27 -10.30
N ALA A 118 -18.75 -15.19 -11.29
CA ALA A 118 -18.87 -14.24 -12.37
C ALA A 118 -20.25 -14.46 -13.00
N THR A 119 -21.21 -13.59 -12.68
CA THR A 119 -22.33 -13.34 -13.57
C THR A 119 -21.71 -13.09 -14.94
N PRO A 120 -22.05 -13.87 -15.98
CA PRO A 120 -21.50 -13.63 -17.31
C PRO A 120 -21.74 -12.16 -17.67
N PRO A 121 -20.76 -11.48 -18.30
CA PRO A 121 -20.93 -10.09 -18.69
C PRO A 121 -22.19 -10.00 -19.54
N ALA A 122 -23.10 -9.10 -19.16
CA ALA A 122 -24.22 -8.74 -20.02
C ALA A 122 -23.66 -8.42 -21.42
N PRO A 123 -24.25 -8.95 -22.50
CA PRO A 123 -23.77 -8.66 -23.85
C PRO A 123 -23.77 -7.14 -24.05
N ALA A 124 -22.66 -6.65 -24.60
CA ALA A 124 -22.46 -5.23 -24.88
C ALA A 124 -23.65 -4.67 -25.69
N PRO A 125 -24.10 -3.43 -25.45
CA PRO A 125 -25.11 -2.81 -26.30
C PRO A 125 -24.58 -2.75 -27.73
N GLU A 126 -25.37 -3.28 -28.67
CA GLU A 126 -25.07 -3.25 -30.10
C GLU A 126 -24.83 -1.80 -30.57
N PRO A 127 -23.84 -1.56 -31.45
CA PRO A 127 -23.65 -0.24 -32.04
C PRO A 127 -24.90 0.15 -32.84
N PRO A 128 -25.30 1.44 -32.84
CA PRO A 128 -26.48 1.89 -33.57
C PRO A 128 -26.33 1.59 -35.07
N PRO A 129 -27.42 1.28 -35.78
CA PRO A 129 -27.36 0.97 -37.20
C PRO A 129 -26.80 2.17 -37.99
N PRO A 130 -26.01 1.91 -39.05
CA PRO A 130 -25.48 2.98 -39.89
C PRO A 130 -26.63 3.76 -40.55
N PRO A 131 -26.43 5.07 -40.80
CA PRO A 131 -27.44 5.93 -41.41
C PRO A 131 -27.82 5.41 -42.80
N ALA A 132 -29.13 5.39 -43.07
CA ALA A 132 -29.69 4.97 -44.34
C ALA A 132 -29.19 5.86 -45.49
N GLU A 133 -28.44 5.29 -46.42
CA GLU A 133 -28.21 5.91 -47.73
C GLU A 133 -29.48 5.73 -48.60
N PRO A 134 -29.96 6.81 -49.26
CA PRO A 134 -31.17 6.77 -50.08
C PRO A 134 -30.82 6.42 -51.53
N THR A 135 -31.48 5.41 -52.10
CA THR A 135 -31.58 5.20 -53.57
C THR A 135 -32.74 4.23 -53.80
N GLU A 136 -33.93 4.72 -54.13
CA GLU A 136 -34.43 5.06 -55.47
C GLU A 136 -35.32 3.93 -56.02
N ALA A 137 -36.63 4.18 -55.91
CA ALA A 137 -37.77 3.87 -56.78
C ALA A 137 -37.90 2.57 -57.60
N ALA A 138 -39.19 2.21 -57.74
CA ALA A 138 -39.84 1.26 -58.65
C ALA A 138 -39.89 -0.21 -58.16
N GLU A 139 -41.00 -0.93 -58.16
CA GLU A 139 -42.27 -0.79 -58.87
C GLU A 139 -43.34 -1.67 -58.19
N LYS A 140 -44.61 -1.23 -58.23
CA LYS A 140 -45.83 -2.03 -57.95
C LYS A 140 -45.88 -3.21 -58.96
N PRO A 141 -46.57 -4.35 -58.71
CA PRO A 141 -48.04 -4.33 -58.72
C PRO A 141 -48.76 -5.38 -57.81
N GLU A 142 -50.07 -5.12 -57.71
CA GLU A 142 -51.20 -6.07 -57.59
C GLU A 142 -51.39 -7.01 -56.37
N GLU A 143 -52.38 -6.62 -55.55
CA GLU A 143 -53.46 -7.48 -55.01
C GLU A 143 -54.12 -8.33 -56.11
N PRO A 144 -54.80 -9.47 -55.83
CA PRO A 144 -55.92 -9.51 -54.86
C PRO A 144 -56.14 -10.83 -54.08
N ALA A 145 -56.96 -10.74 -53.03
CA ALA A 145 -58.21 -11.51 -52.85
C ALA A 145 -58.49 -11.93 -51.39
N ALA A 146 -59.43 -11.19 -50.80
CA ALA A 146 -60.65 -11.65 -50.16
C ALA A 146 -60.59 -12.42 -48.83
N GLN A 147 -61.12 -11.77 -47.79
CA GLN A 147 -62.50 -12.05 -47.35
C GLN A 147 -63.30 -10.74 -47.27
#